data_AF-A0A0F9P981-F1
#
_entry.id   AF-A0A0F9P981-F1
#
_cell.length_a   1.000
_cell.length_b   1.000
_cell.length_c   1.000
_cell.angle_alpha   90.00
_cell.angle_beta   90.00
_cell.angle_gamma   90.00
#
_symmetry.space_group_name_H-M   'P 1'
#
loop_
_entity.id
_entity.type
_entity.pdbx_description
1 polymer ?
#
loop_
_entity_poly.entity_id
_entity_poly.type
_entity_poly.pdbx_seq_one_letter_code
_entity_poly.pdbx_strand_id
1 'polypeptide(L)'
;MNNGRRFSAMLLVLISLAAYGAEMNNLGDYQWKNRLILIQAASETEGVVETLRDAHAELDDRGIIWFVNTGSGLVSNQATVSDGVEHDVNELLAKVRSDGRVLLIGKDGGIKSRESSLNLDAIFRRIDAMPMRIREMRTD
;
A
#
# COMPACT_ATOMS: atom_id res chain seq x y z
N MET A 1 7.39 -55.86 43.61
CA MET A 1 8.44 -55.97 42.57
C MET A 1 7.96 -55.20 41.34
N ASN A 2 8.67 -54.10 41.08
CA ASN A 2 8.69 -53.18 39.94
C ASN A 2 7.92 -53.50 38.65
N ASN A 3 7.23 -52.46 38.11
CA ASN A 3 7.52 -51.81 36.80
C ASN A 3 6.30 -50.93 36.45
N GLY A 4 6.34 -49.61 36.36
CA GLY A 4 7.34 -48.76 35.72
C GLY A 4 6.61 -47.94 34.66
N ARG A 5 5.73 -47.02 35.08
CA ARG A 5 4.96 -46.13 34.18
C ARG A 5 5.94 -45.16 33.52
N ARG A 6 6.31 -45.42 32.26
CA ARG A 6 7.12 -44.49 31.47
C ARG A 6 6.24 -43.34 30.99
N PHE A 7 6.37 -42.20 31.68
CA PHE A 7 6.05 -40.89 31.15
C PHE A 7 7.00 -40.60 29.97
N SER A 8 6.46 -40.28 28.81
CA SER A 8 7.17 -39.50 27.80
C SER A 8 6.18 -38.46 27.28
N ALA A 9 6.18 -37.31 27.96
CA ALA A 9 5.52 -36.12 27.50
C ALA A 9 6.25 -35.64 26.24
N MET A 10 5.56 -35.70 25.11
CA MET A 10 6.02 -35.13 23.85
C MET A 10 5.91 -33.60 23.99
N LEU A 11 7.03 -32.93 24.26
CA LEU A 11 7.11 -31.48 24.33
C LEU A 11 6.97 -30.90 22.93
N LEU A 12 5.76 -30.48 22.58
CA LEU A 12 5.48 -29.70 21.37
C LEU A 12 6.01 -28.28 21.62
N VAL A 13 7.22 -28.00 21.15
CA VAL A 13 7.78 -26.64 21.13
C VAL A 13 6.96 -25.83 20.14
N LEU A 14 6.08 -24.97 20.65
CA LEU A 14 5.42 -23.93 19.87
C LEU A 14 6.48 -22.89 19.51
N ILE A 15 6.97 -22.95 18.27
CA ILE A 15 7.73 -21.84 17.68
C ILE A 15 6.73 -20.70 17.51
N SER A 16 6.76 -19.74 18.42
CA SER A 16 6.09 -18.45 18.24
C SER A 16 6.75 -17.74 17.07
N LEU A 17 6.19 -17.92 15.88
CA LEU A 17 6.54 -17.13 14.71
C LEU A 17 6.02 -15.71 14.97
N ALA A 18 6.83 -14.88 15.64
CA ALA A 18 6.63 -13.45 15.59
C ALA A 18 6.77 -13.07 14.12
N ALA A 19 5.64 -12.84 13.46
CA ALA A 19 5.60 -12.23 12.15
C ALA A 19 6.14 -10.81 12.31
N TYR A 20 7.46 -10.67 12.22
CA TYR A 20 8.06 -9.37 11.93
C TYR A 20 7.53 -8.97 10.56
N GLY A 21 6.47 -8.15 10.56
CA GLY A 21 6.01 -7.50 9.35
C GLY A 21 7.20 -6.79 8.74
N ALA A 22 7.51 -7.07 7.47
CA ALA A 22 8.61 -6.41 6.78
C ALA A 22 8.38 -4.90 6.84
N GLU A 23 9.30 -4.17 7.48
CA GLU A 23 9.24 -2.71 7.52
C GLU A 23 9.33 -2.15 6.10
N MET A 24 8.49 -1.16 5.80
CA MET A 24 8.46 -0.49 4.49
C MET A 24 9.46 0.67 4.53
N ASN A 25 10.62 0.45 3.94
CA ASN A 25 11.74 1.39 3.94
C ASN A 25 11.86 2.18 2.64
N ASN A 26 11.30 1.66 1.55
CA ASN A 26 11.30 2.29 0.22
C ASN A 26 10.02 1.88 -0.56
N LEU A 27 9.72 2.54 -1.68
CA LEU A 27 8.53 2.22 -2.49
C LEU A 27 8.57 0.81 -3.10
N GLY A 28 9.77 0.23 -3.28
CA GLY A 28 9.96 -1.13 -3.74
C GLY A 28 9.42 -2.19 -2.77
N ASP A 29 9.40 -1.92 -1.47
CA ASP A 29 8.94 -2.87 -0.46
C ASP A 29 7.43 -3.17 -0.54
N TYR A 30 6.67 -2.30 -1.21
CA TYR A 30 5.25 -2.47 -1.49
C TYR A 30 4.97 -3.33 -2.72
N GLN A 31 5.98 -3.62 -3.54
CA GLN A 31 5.81 -4.46 -4.73
C GLN A 31 5.27 -5.83 -4.32
N TRP A 32 4.34 -6.31 -5.14
CA TRP A 32 3.55 -7.53 -5.00
C TRP A 32 2.61 -7.57 -3.79
N LYS A 33 2.66 -6.57 -2.89
CA LYS A 33 1.81 -6.44 -1.70
C LYS A 33 0.69 -5.44 -1.90
N ASN A 34 1.02 -4.23 -2.35
CA ASN A 34 0.08 -3.11 -2.42
C ASN A 34 0.13 -2.39 -3.77
N ARG A 35 -1.00 -1.75 -4.10
CA ARG A 35 -1.06 -0.72 -5.15
C ARG A 35 -0.81 0.61 -4.49
N LEU A 36 -0.14 1.54 -5.17
CA LEU A 36 0.17 2.84 -4.59
C LEU A 36 -0.54 3.96 -5.36
N ILE A 37 -1.07 4.94 -4.63
CA ILE A 37 -1.50 6.22 -5.18
C ILE A 37 -0.60 7.31 -4.62
N LEU A 38 0.16 7.99 -5.48
CA LEU A 38 1.00 9.13 -5.08
C LEU A 38 0.36 10.42 -5.57
N ILE A 39 0.27 11.43 -4.71
CA ILE A 39 -0.38 12.70 -5.03
C ILE A 39 0.51 13.86 -4.64
N GLN A 40 0.76 14.79 -5.57
CA GLN A 40 1.31 16.10 -5.27
C GLN A 40 0.17 17.06 -4.96
N ALA A 41 0.10 17.56 -3.73
CA ALA A 41 -0.91 18.52 -3.32
C ALA A 41 -0.71 19.87 -4.01
N ALA A 42 -1.82 20.45 -4.43
CA ALA A 42 -1.95 21.79 -5.01
C ALA A 42 -3.42 22.24 -4.87
N SER A 43 -3.76 23.43 -5.37
CA SER A 43 -5.13 23.97 -5.29
C SER A 43 -6.18 23.04 -5.93
N GLU A 44 -5.80 22.33 -7.00
CA GLU A 44 -6.64 21.37 -7.73
C GLU A 44 -6.84 20.04 -6.98
N THR A 45 -6.17 19.85 -5.85
CA THR A 45 -6.28 18.67 -4.97
C THR A 45 -6.66 19.08 -3.54
N GLU A 46 -7.31 20.23 -3.36
CA GLU A 46 -7.87 20.62 -2.07
C GLU A 46 -8.91 19.57 -1.61
N GLY A 47 -8.92 19.22 -0.31
CA GLY A 47 -9.81 18.17 0.22
C GLY A 47 -9.46 16.73 -0.18
N VAL A 48 -8.31 16.50 -0.83
CA VAL A 48 -7.91 15.17 -1.32
C VAL A 48 -7.69 14.16 -0.19
N VAL A 49 -7.15 14.61 0.95
CA VAL A 49 -6.86 13.74 2.09
C VAL A 49 -8.16 13.26 2.74
N GLU A 50 -9.14 14.14 2.88
CA GLU A 50 -10.47 13.84 3.39
C GLU A 50 -11.18 12.85 2.45
N THR A 51 -11.15 13.12 1.14
CA THR A 51 -11.70 12.22 0.12
C THR A 51 -11.10 10.82 0.21
N LEU A 52 -9.78 10.71 0.41
CA LEU A 52 -9.10 9.42 0.57
C LEU A 52 -9.43 8.73 1.89
N ARG A 53 -9.66 9.47 2.97
CA ARG A 53 -10.07 8.92 4.27
C ARG A 53 -11.51 8.40 4.22
N ASP A 54 -12.40 9.12 3.55
CA ASP A 54 -13.80 8.72 3.40
C ASP A 54 -13.94 7.43 2.58
N ALA A 55 -13.07 7.23 1.59
CA ALA A 55 -13.03 6.03 0.73
C ALA A 55 -12.19 4.86 1.29
N HIS A 56 -11.91 4.83 2.60
CA HIS A 56 -10.96 3.86 3.17
C HIS A 56 -11.33 2.40 2.88
N ALA A 57 -12.62 2.04 2.93
CA ALA A 57 -13.06 0.67 2.74
C ALA A 57 -12.81 0.17 1.31
N GLU A 58 -13.07 1.02 0.31
CA GLU A 58 -12.85 0.74 -1.10
C GLU A 58 -11.37 0.69 -1.47
N LEU A 59 -10.56 1.51 -0.79
CA LEU A 59 -9.10 1.48 -0.89
C LEU A 59 -8.52 0.19 -0.30
N ASP A 60 -9.01 -0.23 0.87
CA ASP A 60 -8.58 -1.44 1.57
C ASP A 60 -8.94 -2.70 0.76
N ASP A 61 -10.16 -2.78 0.21
CA ASP A 61 -10.61 -3.87 -0.69
C ASP A 61 -9.67 -4.04 -1.91
N ARG A 62 -9.09 -2.93 -2.39
CA ARG A 62 -8.16 -2.94 -3.53
C ARG A 62 -6.70 -3.01 -3.12
N GLY A 63 -6.41 -3.13 -1.82
CA GLY A 63 -5.05 -3.17 -1.28
C GLY A 63 -4.24 -1.91 -1.62
N ILE A 64 -4.86 -0.75 -1.56
CA ILE A 64 -4.25 0.54 -1.93
C ILE A 64 -3.64 1.21 -0.69
N ILE A 65 -2.39 1.63 -0.83
CA ILE A 65 -1.74 2.59 0.05
C ILE A 65 -1.60 3.92 -0.69
N TRP A 66 -1.90 5.02 -0.03
CA TRP A 66 -1.78 6.34 -0.65
C TRP A 66 -0.79 7.24 0.10
N PHE A 67 -0.17 8.14 -0.65
CA PHE A 67 0.77 9.12 -0.15
C PHE A 67 0.48 10.48 -0.80
N VAL A 68 0.21 11.49 0.03
CA VAL A 68 -0.04 12.87 -0.41
C VAL A 68 1.10 13.73 0.08
N ASN A 69 1.90 14.26 -0.85
CA ASN A 69 2.90 15.28 -0.57
C ASN A 69 2.20 16.64 -0.49
N THR A 70 2.15 17.23 0.71
CA THR A 70 1.50 18.53 0.96
C THR A 70 2.42 19.74 0.78
N GLY A 71 3.67 19.52 0.37
CA GLY A 71 4.74 20.53 0.36
C GLY A 71 5.38 20.75 1.74
N SER A 72 4.66 20.49 2.83
CA SER A 72 5.18 20.55 4.21
C SER A 72 5.51 19.19 4.81
N GLY A 73 5.15 18.10 4.12
CA GLY A 73 5.41 16.72 4.54
C GLY A 73 4.56 15.73 3.74
N LEU A 74 4.63 14.46 4.15
CA LEU A 74 3.87 13.37 3.55
C LEU A 74 2.74 12.89 4.46
N VAL A 75 1.52 12.79 3.92
CA VAL A 75 0.35 12.21 4.60
C VAL A 75 0.00 10.89 3.95
N SER A 76 -0.37 9.88 4.74
CA SER A 76 -0.69 8.53 4.26
C SER A 76 -1.79 7.87 5.09
N ASN A 77 -2.37 6.77 4.57
CA ASN A 77 -3.12 5.79 5.37
C ASN A 77 -2.22 4.78 6.10
N GLN A 78 -0.89 4.86 5.96
CA GLN A 78 0.04 4.11 6.79
C GLN A 78 0.15 4.74 8.18
N ALA A 79 0.28 3.89 9.21
CA ALA A 79 0.48 4.36 10.58
C ALA A 79 1.80 5.13 10.76
N THR A 80 2.84 4.70 10.03
CA THR A 80 4.14 5.35 9.96
C THR A 80 4.64 5.35 8.52
N VAL A 81 5.42 6.38 8.18
CA VAL A 81 6.13 6.49 6.90
C VAL A 81 7.60 6.64 7.23
N SER A 82 8.46 5.84 6.61
CA SER A 82 9.91 5.95 6.78
C SER A 82 10.47 7.07 5.90
N ASP A 83 11.61 7.64 6.32
CA ASP A 83 12.32 8.68 5.56
C ASP A 83 12.66 8.23 4.13
N GLY A 84 12.95 6.94 3.93
CA GLY A 84 13.23 6.37 2.61
C GLY A 84 11.99 6.33 1.71
N VAL A 85 10.82 5.99 2.25
CA VAL A 85 9.55 6.08 1.50
C VAL A 85 9.24 7.53 1.15
N GLU A 86 9.37 8.46 2.10
CA GLU A 86 9.15 9.88 1.83
C GLU A 86 10.10 10.42 0.75
N HIS A 87 11.37 10.04 0.81
CA HIS A 87 12.36 10.38 -0.21
C HIS A 87 11.95 9.89 -1.60
N ASP A 88 11.61 8.60 -1.73
CA ASP A 88 11.21 7.99 -3.00
C ASP A 88 9.94 8.65 -3.59
N VAL A 89 8.94 8.93 -2.74
CA VAL A 89 7.71 9.60 -3.17
C VAL A 89 8.01 11.00 -3.71
N ASN A 90 8.84 11.76 -2.99
CA ASN A 90 9.23 13.10 -3.38
C ASN A 90 10.04 13.09 -4.68
N GLU A 91 10.99 12.16 -4.81
CA GLU A 91 11.80 12.00 -6.02
C GLU A 91 10.93 11.64 -7.23
N LEU A 92 10.00 10.70 -7.06
CA LEU A 92 9.14 10.26 -8.13
C LEU A 92 8.17 11.37 -8.56
N LEU A 93 7.48 12.02 -7.63
CA LEU A 93 6.56 13.13 -7.94
C LEU A 93 7.30 14.32 -8.59
N ALA A 94 8.54 14.61 -8.17
CA ALA A 94 9.35 15.66 -8.78
C ALA A 94 9.65 15.41 -10.28
N LYS A 95 9.77 14.15 -10.70
CA LYS A 95 10.00 13.76 -12.09
C LYS A 95 8.75 13.88 -12.99
N VAL A 96 7.54 14.00 -12.42
CA VAL A 96 6.25 13.97 -13.16
C VAL A 96 5.54 15.34 -13.20
N ARG A 97 6.21 16.40 -12.72
CA ARG A 97 5.64 17.73 -12.46
C ARG A 97 4.95 18.45 -13.64
N SER A 98 5.10 17.99 -14.89
CA SER A 98 4.53 18.66 -16.07
C SER A 98 3.17 18.10 -16.53
N ASP A 99 2.83 16.86 -16.21
CA ASP A 99 1.66 16.17 -16.79
C ASP A 99 0.88 15.28 -15.79
N GLY A 100 1.46 14.90 -14.65
CA GLY A 100 0.78 14.05 -13.66
C GLY A 100 1.02 14.48 -12.22
N ARG A 101 -0.04 14.86 -11.52
CA ARG A 101 -0.02 15.12 -10.07
C ARG A 101 -0.53 13.93 -9.27
N VAL A 102 -1.23 13.01 -9.92
CA VAL A 102 -1.69 11.75 -9.34
C VAL A 102 -1.08 10.60 -10.12
N LEU A 103 -0.37 9.72 -9.43
CA LEU A 103 0.24 8.51 -9.99
C LEU A 103 -0.45 7.30 -9.39
N LEU A 104 -0.90 6.38 -10.25
CA LEU A 104 -1.28 5.04 -9.84
C LEU A 104 -0.13 4.09 -10.16
N ILE A 105 0.34 3.35 -9.16
CA ILE A 105 1.37 2.31 -9.31
C ILE A 105 0.72 0.96 -8.97
N GLY A 106 0.91 -0.03 -9.84
CA GLY A 106 0.39 -1.38 -9.62
C GLY A 106 1.21 -2.17 -8.61
N LYS A 107 0.69 -3.34 -8.20
CA LYS A 107 1.46 -4.31 -7.41
C LYS A 107 2.71 -4.80 -8.13
N ASP A 108 2.80 -4.70 -9.45
CA ASP A 108 4.02 -5.01 -10.20
C ASP A 108 5.08 -3.89 -10.15
N GLY A 109 4.82 -2.80 -9.43
CA GLY A 109 5.70 -1.63 -9.36
C GLY A 109 5.63 -0.72 -10.58
N GLY A 110 4.84 -1.08 -11.60
CA GLY A 110 4.69 -0.27 -12.82
C GLY A 110 3.66 0.85 -12.65
N ILE A 111 3.96 2.03 -13.20
CA ILE A 111 3.01 3.15 -13.29
C ILE A 111 1.89 2.78 -14.26
N LYS A 112 0.64 2.87 -13.80
CA LYS A 112 -0.59 2.47 -14.54
C LYS A 112 -1.35 3.66 -15.10
N SER A 113 -1.24 4.82 -14.47
CA SER A 113 -1.77 6.09 -14.97
C SER A 113 -1.05 7.27 -14.34
N ARG A 114 -1.12 8.41 -15.04
CA ARG A 114 -0.64 9.71 -14.62
C ARG A 114 -1.75 10.69 -14.93
N GLU A 115 -2.29 11.35 -13.92
CA GLU A 115 -3.46 12.22 -14.05
C GLU A 115 -3.19 13.57 -13.40
N SER A 116 -3.82 14.62 -13.89
CA SER A 116 -3.69 15.98 -13.33
C SER A 116 -4.46 16.19 -12.02
N SER A 117 -5.49 15.39 -11.76
CA SER A 117 -6.35 15.47 -10.59
C SER A 117 -6.80 14.09 -10.09
N LEU A 118 -7.23 14.00 -8.83
CA LEU A 118 -7.75 12.75 -8.28
C LEU A 118 -9.15 12.44 -8.83
N ASN A 119 -9.33 11.22 -9.34
CA ASN A 119 -10.63 10.66 -9.67
C ASN A 119 -10.66 9.19 -9.22
N LEU A 120 -11.18 8.97 -8.00
CA LEU A 120 -11.18 7.64 -7.37
C LEU A 120 -12.00 6.64 -8.17
N ASP A 121 -13.17 7.02 -8.68
CA ASP A 121 -14.00 6.13 -9.50
C ASP A 121 -13.27 5.65 -10.75
N ALA A 122 -12.53 6.54 -11.43
CA ALA A 122 -11.73 6.18 -12.58
C ALA A 122 -10.55 5.27 -12.21
N ILE A 123 -9.88 5.53 -11.08
CA ILE A 123 -8.81 4.69 -10.55
C ILE A 123 -9.34 3.30 -10.21
N PHE A 124 -10.47 3.20 -9.50
CA PHE A 124 -11.07 1.92 -9.12
C PHE A 124 -11.48 1.10 -10.33
N ARG A 125 -12.19 1.70 -11.30
CA ARG A 125 -12.51 1.01 -12.56
C ARG A 125 -11.27 0.52 -13.28
N ARG A 126 -10.20 1.32 -13.31
CA ARG A 126 -8.92 0.91 -13.91
C ARG A 126 -8.29 -0.26 -13.17
N ILE A 127 -8.31 -0.26 -11.84
CA ILE A 127 -7.80 -1.34 -10.99
C ILE A 127 -8.60 -2.61 -11.19
N ASP A 128 -9.92 -2.53 -11.20
CA ASP A 128 -10.82 -3.68 -11.34
C ASP A 128 -10.71 -4.34 -12.71
N ALA A 129 -10.31 -3.59 -13.74
CA ALA A 129 -9.99 -4.11 -15.06
C ALA A 129 -8.59 -4.77 -15.16
N MET A 130 -7.73 -4.67 -14.14
CA MET A 130 -6.39 -5.27 -14.19
C MET A 130 -6.46 -6.79 -14.04
N PRO A 131 -5.75 -7.59 -14.88
CA PRO A 131 -5.80 -9.05 -14.82
C PRO A 131 -5.47 -9.63 -13.43
N MET A 132 -4.58 -8.97 -12.68
CA MET A 132 -4.27 -9.37 -11.32
C MET A 132 -5.46 -9.15 -10.38
N ARG A 133 -6.14 -8.00 -10.44
CA ARG A 133 -7.32 -7.72 -9.61
C ARG A 133 -8.47 -8.67 -9.93
N ILE A 134 -8.69 -8.97 -11.20
CA ILE A 134 -9.69 -9.96 -11.63
C ILE A 134 -9.41 -11.34 -11.02
N ARG A 135 -8.14 -11.74 -10.85
CA ARG A 135 -7.78 -13.00 -10.18
C ARG A 135 -8.00 -12.94 -8.67
N GLU A 136 -7.66 -11.82 -8.03
CA GLU A 136 -7.92 -11.58 -6.59
C GLU A 136 -9.42 -11.77 -6.31
N MET A 137 -10.28 -11.06 -7.04
CA MET A 137 -11.74 -11.13 -6.87
C MET A 137 -12.37 -12.51 -7.16
N ARG A 138 -11.65 -13.43 -7.79
CA ARG A 138 -12.11 -14.81 -8.02
C ARG A 138 -11.68 -15.77 -6.92
N THR A 139 -10.68 -15.38 -6.13
CA THR A 139 -10.05 -16.21 -5.09
C THR A 139 -10.46 -15.77 -3.69
N ASP A 140 -10.98 -14.54 -3.56
CA ASP A 140 -11.55 -13.96 -2.34
C ASP A 140 -12.90 -14.60 -1.94
#